data_AF-A0A2V9YRS0-F1
#
_entry.id   AF-A0A2V9YRS0-F1
#
_cell.length_a   1.000
_cell.length_b   1.000
_cell.length_c   1.000
_cell.angle_alpha   90.00
_cell.angle_beta   90.00
_cell.angle_gamma   90.00
#
_symmetry.space_group_name_H-M   'P 1'
#
loop_
_entity.id
_entity.type
_entity.pdbx_description
1 polymer ?
#
loop_
_entity_poly.entity_id
_entity_poly.type
_entity_poly.pdbx_seq_one_letter_code
_entity_poly.pdbx_strand_id
1 'polypeptide(L)'
;MLLGLAGSVFPRHNSSPRLPRFFLRLVETPTNPPQLSKKAGEKLQDEHMANIRKLYDEHKLVIAGPFLDDTSLRGIFSLASGIDGAGTRVGEQRSCY
;
A
#
# COMPACT_ATOMS: atom_id res chain seq x y z
N MET A 1 -54.73 9.03 -30.84
CA MET A 1 -53.56 8.12 -30.89
C MET A 1 -52.31 8.96 -30.69
N LEU A 2 -51.67 8.92 -29.51
CA LEU A 2 -50.21 9.02 -29.34
C LEU A 2 -49.90 8.81 -27.84
N LEU A 3 -49.54 7.57 -27.47
CA LEU A 3 -48.97 7.26 -26.15
C LEU A 3 -47.44 7.41 -26.28
N GLY A 4 -46.85 8.37 -25.57
CA GLY A 4 -45.41 8.56 -25.52
C GLY A 4 -44.76 7.53 -24.60
N LEU A 5 -43.87 6.69 -25.15
CA LEU A 5 -43.02 5.80 -24.37
C LEU A 5 -41.86 6.60 -23.77
N ALA A 6 -41.92 6.88 -22.47
CA ALA A 6 -40.80 7.39 -21.72
C ALA A 6 -39.75 6.28 -21.54
N GLY A 7 -38.71 6.28 -22.35
CA GLY A 7 -37.58 5.37 -22.19
C GLY A 7 -36.78 5.71 -20.95
N SER A 8 -36.77 4.81 -19.96
CA SER A 8 -35.87 4.90 -18.81
C SER A 8 -34.45 4.55 -19.26
N VAL A 9 -33.58 5.54 -19.42
CA VAL A 9 -32.15 5.30 -19.60
C VAL A 9 -31.54 5.07 -18.22
N PHE A 10 -31.35 3.81 -17.84
CA PHE A 10 -30.56 3.49 -16.67
C PHE A 10 -29.07 3.66 -17.01
N PRO A 11 -28.29 4.41 -16.21
CA PRO A 11 -26.85 4.46 -16.40
C PRO A 11 -26.26 3.06 -16.17
N ARG A 12 -25.63 2.51 -17.20
CA ARG A 12 -24.91 1.24 -17.10
C ARG A 12 -23.62 1.50 -16.31
N HIS A 13 -23.61 1.18 -15.02
CA HIS A 13 -22.41 1.26 -14.20
C HIS A 13 -21.48 0.10 -14.60
N ASN A 14 -20.62 0.34 -15.59
CA ASN A 14 -19.55 -0.57 -15.96
C ASN A 14 -18.41 -0.48 -14.93
N SER A 15 -18.65 -0.93 -13.70
CA SER A 15 -17.56 -1.17 -12.75
C SER A 15 -16.91 -2.50 -13.10
N SER A 16 -15.96 -2.47 -14.03
CA SER A 16 -14.96 -3.54 -14.11
C SER A 16 -14.35 -3.68 -12.71
N PRO A 17 -14.38 -4.86 -12.06
CA PRO A 17 -13.79 -5.02 -10.75
C PRO A 17 -12.31 -4.73 -10.85
N ARG A 18 -11.90 -3.55 -10.37
CA ARG A 18 -10.49 -3.18 -10.30
C ARG A 18 -9.89 -3.96 -9.15
N LEU A 19 -9.28 -5.10 -9.47
CA LEU A 19 -8.58 -5.92 -8.50
C LEU A 19 -7.51 -5.07 -7.78
N PRO A 20 -7.38 -5.17 -6.45
CA PRO A 20 -6.29 -4.54 -5.73
C PRO A 20 -4.96 -5.11 -6.24
N ARG A 21 -4.00 -4.22 -6.51
CA ARG A 21 -2.63 -4.58 -6.85
C ARG A 21 -1.80 -4.56 -5.57
N PHE A 22 -0.99 -5.60 -5.40
CA PHE A 22 -0.05 -5.68 -4.30
C PHE A 22 1.37 -5.47 -4.81
N PHE A 23 2.15 -4.69 -4.07
CA PHE A 23 3.58 -4.52 -4.28
C PHE A 23 4.31 -5.18 -3.12
N LEU A 24 5.13 -6.16 -3.45
CA LEU A 24 6.02 -6.80 -2.49
C LEU A 24 7.39 -6.16 -2.58
N ARG A 25 7.93 -5.74 -1.44
CA ARG A 25 9.31 -5.30 -1.31
C ARG A 25 10.01 -6.22 -0.32
N LEU A 26 11.07 -6.87 -0.80
CA LEU A 26 12.01 -7.61 0.02
C LEU A 26 13.16 -6.69 0.39
N VAL A 27 13.62 -6.78 1.63
CA VAL A 27 14.79 -6.04 2.13
C VAL A 27 15.92 -7.03 2.25
N GLU A 28 17.06 -6.71 1.65
CA GLU A 28 18.28 -7.52 1.71
C GLU A 28 19.41 -6.74 2.37
N THR A 29 20.27 -7.43 3.11
CA THR A 29 21.52 -6.86 3.60
C THR A 29 22.49 -6.70 2.42
N PRO A 30 23.04 -5.50 2.16
CA PRO A 30 24.05 -5.32 1.13
C PRO A 30 25.39 -5.97 1.52
N THR A 31 26.21 -6.33 0.54
CA THR A 31 27.55 -6.93 0.75
C THR A 31 28.48 -6.06 1.60
N ASN A 32 28.31 -4.73 1.54
CA ASN A 32 29.06 -3.78 2.34
C ASN A 32 28.07 -2.81 3.04
N PRO A 33 27.53 -3.18 4.21
CA PRO A 33 26.59 -2.34 4.93
C PRO A 33 27.28 -1.10 5.51
N PRO A 34 26.57 0.04 5.61
CA PRO A 34 27.10 1.22 6.26
C PRO A 34 27.40 0.92 7.73
N GLN A 35 28.62 1.25 8.15
CA GLN A 35 29.04 1.09 9.54
C GLN A 35 28.54 2.27 10.37
N LEU A 36 27.37 2.11 10.97
CA LEU A 36 26.74 3.13 11.82
C LEU A 36 27.18 2.97 13.28
N SER A 37 27.33 4.08 13.99
CA SER A 37 27.41 4.04 15.46
C SER A 37 26.09 3.53 16.04
N LYS A 38 26.11 2.97 17.25
CA LYS A 38 24.90 2.46 17.93
C LYS A 38 23.77 3.50 17.93
N LYS A 39 24.07 4.74 18.32
CA LYS A 39 23.12 5.86 18.35
C LYS A 39 22.54 6.18 16.96
N ALA A 40 23.37 6.14 15.92
CA ALA A 40 22.92 6.40 14.56
C ALA A 40 22.02 5.25 14.03
N GLY A 41 22.35 4.00 14.38
CA GLY A 41 21.54 2.83 14.05
C GLY A 41 20.18 2.84 14.76
N GLU A 42 20.14 3.18 16.05
CA GLU A 42 18.89 3.33 16.82
C GLU A 42 17.99 4.40 16.21
N LYS A 43 18.54 5.58 15.89
CA LYS A 43 17.79 6.66 15.23
C LYS A 43 17.23 6.22 13.88
N LEU A 44 18.03 5.53 13.06
CA LEU A 44 17.58 5.04 11.75
C LEU A 44 16.44 4.02 11.90
N GLN A 45 16.53 3.13 12.90
CA GLN A 45 15.48 2.16 13.20
C GLN A 45 14.19 2.85 13.68
N ASP A 46 14.31 3.89 14.51
CA ASP A 46 13.15 4.68 14.96
C ASP A 46 12.44 5.38 13.79
N GLU A 47 13.21 6.00 12.89
CA GLU A 47 12.69 6.63 11.67
C GLU A 47 12.02 5.60 10.74
N HIS A 48 12.62 4.42 10.61
CA HIS A 48 12.04 3.30 9.87
C HIS A 48 10.68 2.88 10.44
N MET A 49 10.59 2.71 11.77
CA MET A 49 9.34 2.36 12.45
C MET A 49 8.29 3.48 12.36
N ALA A 50 8.69 4.75 12.41
CA ALA A 50 7.80 5.88 12.20
C ALA A 50 7.17 5.87 10.81
N ASN A 51 7.95 5.54 9.77
CA ASN A 51 7.43 5.40 8.41
C ASN A 51 6.47 4.20 8.26
N ILE A 52 6.76 3.06 8.89
CA ILE A 52 5.84 1.90 8.91
C ILE A 52 4.49 2.30 9.49
N ARG A 53 4.48 2.97 10.65
CA ARG A 53 3.25 3.44 11.31
C ARG A 53 2.47 4.41 10.42
N LYS A 54 3.15 5.38 9.82
CA LYS A 54 2.53 6.29 8.84
C LYS A 54 1.88 5.55 7.67
N LEU A 55 2.55 4.58 7.06
CA LEU A 55 2.00 3.81 5.94
C LEU A 55 0.81 2.93 6.35
N TYR A 56 0.80 2.45 7.59
CA TYR A 56 -0.32 1.74 8.18
C TYR A 56 -1.53 2.67 8.39
N ASP A 57 -1.31 3.85 8.98
CA ASP A 57 -2.34 4.87 9.19
C ASP A 57 -2.93 5.39 7.88
N GLU A 58 -2.11 5.47 6.82
CA GLU A 58 -2.54 5.81 5.47
C GLU A 58 -3.24 4.66 4.72
N HIS A 59 -3.43 3.50 5.36
CA HIS A 59 -3.99 2.28 4.76
C HIS A 59 -3.26 1.81 3.50
N LYS A 60 -1.97 2.14 3.36
CA LYS A 60 -1.13 1.71 2.24
C LYS A 60 -0.39 0.41 2.55
N LEU A 61 -0.12 0.16 3.82
CA LEU A 61 0.58 -1.03 4.30
C LEU A 61 -0.40 -2.15 4.66
N VAL A 62 -0.22 -3.31 4.03
CA VAL A 62 -0.96 -4.54 4.35
C VAL A 62 -0.21 -5.30 5.45
N ILE A 63 1.09 -5.52 5.27
CA ILE A 63 1.96 -6.19 6.24
C ILE A 63 3.40 -5.70 6.09
N ALA A 64 4.10 -5.58 7.22
CA ALA A 64 5.55 -5.46 7.28
C ALA A 64 6.10 -6.35 8.39
N GLY A 65 7.27 -6.94 8.19
CA GLY A 65 7.91 -7.74 9.23
C GLY A 65 9.33 -8.18 8.87
N PRO A 66 10.15 -8.51 9.89
CA PRO A 66 11.47 -9.05 9.68
C PRO A 66 11.42 -10.53 9.26
N PHE A 67 12.41 -10.96 8.49
CA PHE A 67 12.77 -12.37 8.45
C PHE A 67 13.70 -12.66 9.64
N LEU A 68 13.47 -13.79 10.31
CA LEU A 68 14.18 -14.15 11.54
C LEU A 68 15.30 -15.18 11.30
N ASP A 69 15.56 -15.52 10.04
CA ASP A 69 16.61 -16.44 9.65
C ASP A 69 17.96 -15.72 9.41
N ASP A 70 19.03 -16.51 9.40
CA ASP A 70 20.39 -16.05 9.17
C ASP A 70 20.74 -15.95 7.67
N THR A 71 19.79 -15.49 6.84
CA THR A 71 20.01 -15.31 5.40
C THR A 71 20.48 -13.89 5.08
N SER A 72 20.53 -13.48 3.80
CA SER A 72 20.68 -12.06 3.43
C SER A 72 19.34 -11.31 3.46
N LEU A 73 18.20 -12.01 3.48
CA LEU A 73 16.88 -11.40 3.52
C LEU A 73 16.57 -10.96 4.95
N ARG A 74 16.14 -9.70 5.08
CA ARG A 74 15.91 -9.03 6.37
C ARG A 74 14.46 -8.72 6.64
N GLY A 75 13.63 -8.58 5.61
CA GLY A 75 12.20 -8.40 5.82
C GLY A 75 11.39 -8.25 4.56
N ILE A 76 10.09 -8.07 4.77
CA ILE A 76 9.08 -7.93 3.73
C ILE A 76 8.17 -6.74 4.03
N PHE A 77 7.72 -6.09 2.95
CA PHE A 77 6.61 -5.15 2.94
C PHE A 77 5.62 -5.59 1.86
N SER A 78 4.34 -5.66 2.21
CA SER A 78 3.25 -5.77 1.23
C SER A 78 2.44 -4.48 1.27
N LEU A 79 2.41 -3.79 0.16
CA LEU A 79 1.66 -2.56 -0.04
C LEU A 79 0.50 -2.84 -0.98
N ALA A 80 -0.65 -2.23 -0.73
CA ALA A 80 -1.80 -2.35 -1.61
C ALA A 80 -2.07 -1.03 -2.34
N SER A 81 -2.55 -1.14 -3.58
CA SER A 81 -2.96 -0.01 -4.42
C SER A 81 -4.17 -0.41 -5.25
N GLY A 82 -5.15 0.47 -5.35
CA GLY A 82 -6.38 0.22 -6.11
C GLY A 82 -7.62 0.59 -5.32
N ILE A 83 -8.77 0.09 -5.73
CA ILE A 83 -9.99 0.13 -4.91
C ILE A 83 -10.16 -1.24 -4.25
N ASP A 84 -10.56 -1.25 -2.99
CA ASP A 84 -11.02 -2.48 -2.34
C ASP A 84 -12.36 -2.93 -2.94
N GLY A 85 -12.84 -4.10 -2.54
CA GLY A 85 -14.12 -4.65 -2.98
C GLY A 85 -15.34 -3.81 -2.58
N ALA A 86 -15.18 -2.85 -1.65
CA ALA A 86 -16.19 -1.88 -1.25
C ALA A 86 -16.13 -0.57 -2.06
N GLY A 87 -15.21 -0.46 -3.02
CA GLY A 87 -15.02 0.73 -3.85
C GLY A 87 -14.17 1.83 -3.21
N THR A 88 -13.63 1.59 -2.00
CA THR A 88 -12.74 2.52 -1.28
C THR A 88 -11.35 2.42 -1.88
N ARG A 89 -10.79 3.54 -2.32
CA ARG A 89 -9.39 3.55 -2.77
C ARG A 89 -8.46 3.28 -1.60
N VAL A 90 -7.67 2.22 -1.74
CA VAL A 90 -6.49 1.96 -0.92
C VAL A 90 -5.51 3.10 -1.17
N GLY A 91 -5.52 4.09 -0.27
CA GLY A 91 -4.69 5.29 -0.31
C GLY A 91 -5.14 6.43 -1.24
N GLU A 92 -6.45 6.76 -1.35
CA GLU A 92 -6.85 8.03 -1.98
C GLU A 92 -6.47 9.22 -1.10
N GLN A 93 -5.24 9.66 -1.30
CA GLN A 93 -4.84 11.05 -1.15
C GLN A 93 -5.85 11.90 -1.94
N ARG A 94 -6.84 12.47 -1.24
CA ARG A 94 -7.56 13.64 -1.74
C ARG A 94 -6.48 14.69 -1.98
N SER A 95 -6.33 15.06 -3.24
CA SER A 95 -5.42 16.08 -3.77
C SER A 95 -5.07 17.17 -2.74
N CYS A 96 -3.79 17.30 -2.41
CA CYS A 96 -3.22 18.56 -1.95
C CYS A 96 -2.36 19.12 -3.09
N TYR A 97 -3.05 19.61 -4.11
CA TYR A 97 -2.88 20.97 -4.61
C TYR A 97 -4.25 21.62 -4.55
#